data_AF-A0A2S5M3U7-F1
#
_entry.id   AF-A0A2S5M3U7-F1
#
_cell.length_a   1.000
_cell.length_b   1.000
_cell.length_c   1.000
_cell.angle_alpha   90.00
_cell.angle_beta   90.00
_cell.angle_gamma   90.00
#
_symmetry.space_group_name_H-M   'P 1'
#
loop_
_entity.id
_entity.type
_entity.pdbx_description
1 polymer ?
#
loop_
_entity_poly.entity_id
_entity_poly.type
_entity_poly.pdbx_seq_one_letter_code
_entity_poly.pdbx_strand_id
1 'polypeptide(L)'
;MADTRKPFLSFASDIDDTAIEAMARSKGVPALTRPDNPSVRERVSPIDQTAGSQDDCGVSDLETGLTPRSRMSYVKACLPDYALLELKTRAARERVSVNHILMKALTLAGIPIRPEDMIEDGRRLRGKSISHLHST
;
A
#
# COMPACT_ATOMS: atom_id res chain seq x y z
N MET A 1 23.44 -11.10 37.80
CA MET A 1 22.12 -10.58 38.24
C MET A 1 21.12 -10.97 37.18
N ALA A 2 20.20 -11.88 37.48
CA ALA A 2 19.20 -12.34 36.51
C ALA A 2 17.93 -11.51 36.69
N ASP A 3 17.65 -10.62 35.73
CA ASP A 3 16.41 -9.86 35.67
C ASP A 3 15.26 -10.79 35.23
N THR A 4 14.52 -11.31 36.20
CA THR A 4 13.27 -12.03 35.96
C THR A 4 12.16 -11.03 35.63
N ARG A 5 12.10 -10.60 34.36
CA ARG A 5 10.91 -9.90 33.86
C ARG A 5 9.72 -10.83 33.97
N LYS A 6 8.68 -10.41 34.68
CA LYS A 6 7.43 -11.15 34.79
C LYS A 6 6.91 -11.46 33.38
N PRO A 7 6.55 -12.70 33.07
CA PRO A 7 5.95 -13.02 31.77
C PRO A 7 4.67 -12.22 31.59
N PHE A 8 4.38 -11.85 30.33
CA PHE A 8 3.12 -11.21 29.98
C PHE A 8 1.96 -12.09 30.47
N LEU A 9 1.04 -11.49 31.23
CA LEU A 9 -0.23 -12.11 31.57
C LEU A 9 -0.99 -12.33 30.27
N SER A 10 -1.18 -13.59 29.89
CA SER A 10 -2.11 -13.97 28.83
C SER A 10 -3.47 -13.40 29.17
N PHE A 11 -4.02 -12.60 28.26
CA PHE A 11 -5.38 -12.06 28.34
C PHE A 11 -6.31 -13.24 28.65
N ALA A 12 -7.12 -13.10 29.71
CA ALA A 12 -7.98 -14.17 30.21
C ALA A 12 -8.81 -14.77 29.07
N SER A 13 -8.82 -16.10 29.00
CA SER A 13 -9.56 -16.93 28.05
C SER A 13 -11.08 -16.89 28.22
N ASP A 14 -11.61 -15.98 29.05
CA ASP A 14 -13.04 -15.91 29.42
C ASP A 14 -13.82 -14.90 28.57
N ILE A 15 -13.22 -14.35 27.52
CA ILE A 15 -13.94 -13.49 26.58
C ILE A 15 -14.42 -14.38 25.44
N ASP A 16 -15.68 -14.80 25.52
CA ASP A 16 -16.31 -15.60 24.49
C ASP A 16 -16.36 -14.85 23.14
N ASP A 17 -15.89 -15.49 22.08
CA ASP A 17 -15.92 -14.96 20.70
C ASP A 17 -17.33 -14.52 20.28
N THR A 18 -18.37 -15.13 20.85
CA THR A 18 -19.78 -14.78 20.62
C THR A 18 -20.15 -13.40 21.18
N ALA A 19 -19.62 -13.02 22.34
CA ALA A 19 -19.82 -11.70 22.92
C ALA A 19 -19.08 -10.63 22.11
N ILE A 20 -17.88 -10.97 21.61
CA ILE A 20 -17.10 -10.10 20.71
C ILE A 20 -17.87 -9.86 19.41
N GLU A 21 -18.46 -10.90 18.83
CA GLU A 21 -19.21 -10.79 17.58
C GLU A 21 -20.50 -9.96 17.75
N ALA A 22 -21.22 -10.13 18.86
CA ALA A 22 -22.39 -9.33 19.18
C ALA A 22 -22.04 -7.83 19.33
N MET A 23 -20.92 -7.52 19.99
CA MET A 23 -20.41 -6.16 20.12
C MET A 23 -19.92 -5.59 18.79
N ALA A 24 -19.37 -6.40 17.90
CA ALA A 24 -18.96 -5.97 16.57
C ALA A 24 -20.18 -5.60 15.71
N ARG A 25 -21.26 -6.40 15.76
CA ARG A 25 -22.52 -6.11 15.05
C ARG A 25 -23.20 -4.84 15.57
N SER A 26 -23.24 -4.64 16.89
CA SER A 26 -23.83 -3.41 17.46
C SER A 26 -23.06 -2.15 17.05
N LYS A 27 -21.76 -2.28 16.77
CA LYS A 27 -20.90 -1.22 16.25
C LYS A 27 -20.89 -1.10 14.72
N GLY A 28 -21.72 -1.89 14.03
CA GLY A 28 -21.87 -1.84 12.57
C GLY A 28 -20.66 -2.37 11.80
N VAL A 29 -19.86 -3.24 12.41
CA VAL A 29 -18.72 -3.88 11.71
C VAL A 29 -19.26 -4.93 10.74
N PRO A 30 -19.03 -4.78 9.42
CA PRO A 30 -19.45 -5.79 8.44
C PRO A 30 -18.60 -7.06 8.60
N ALA A 31 -19.26 -8.21 8.72
CA ALA A 31 -18.60 -9.51 8.79
C ALA A 31 -18.16 -9.96 7.39
N LEU A 32 -16.90 -10.40 7.26
CA LEU A 32 -16.37 -10.94 6.01
C LEU A 32 -16.93 -12.35 5.78
N THR A 33 -18.04 -12.45 5.04
CA THR A 33 -18.56 -13.73 4.54
C THR A 33 -17.66 -14.24 3.42
N ARG A 34 -16.96 -15.36 3.66
CA ARG A 34 -16.35 -16.14 2.57
C ARG A 34 -17.49 -16.88 1.86
N PRO A 35 -17.67 -16.75 0.54
CA PRO A 35 -18.58 -17.62 -0.18
C PRO A 35 -17.95 -19.02 -0.24
N ASP A 36 -18.61 -19.99 0.37
CA ASP A 36 -18.29 -21.41 0.22
C ASP A 36 -18.62 -21.86 -1.20
N ASN A 37 -17.62 -21.93 -2.07
CA ASN A 37 -17.72 -22.65 -3.34
C ASN A 37 -17.03 -24.01 -3.20
N PRO A 38 -17.77 -25.12 -3.10
CA PRO A 38 -17.21 -26.44 -3.26
C PRO A 38 -17.33 -26.89 -4.73
N SER A 39 -16.28 -26.71 -5.54
CA SER A 39 -16.08 -27.60 -6.70
C SER A 39 -14.60 -27.77 -7.05
N VAL A 40 -14.28 -29.03 -7.30
CA VAL A 40 -12.97 -29.66 -7.36
C VAL A 40 -12.41 -29.65 -8.80
N ARG A 41 -11.08 -29.44 -8.93
CA ARG A 41 -10.17 -29.71 -10.08
C ARG A 41 -10.40 -28.82 -11.33
N GLU A 42 -9.38 -28.32 -12.02
CA GLU A 42 -8.26 -29.05 -12.62
C GLU A 42 -7.11 -28.07 -13.00
N ARG A 43 -5.85 -28.51 -12.83
CA ARG A 43 -4.65 -27.78 -13.26
C ARG A 43 -4.49 -27.93 -14.78
N VAL A 44 -4.51 -26.84 -15.57
CA VAL A 44 -3.66 -26.68 -16.76
C VAL A 44 -3.56 -25.17 -17.10
N SER A 45 -2.34 -24.63 -17.17
CA SER A 45 -2.00 -23.50 -18.06
C SER A 45 -1.37 -24.12 -19.31
N PRO A 46 -1.47 -23.58 -20.56
CA PRO A 46 -0.84 -22.27 -20.88
C PRO A 46 -1.31 -21.50 -22.19
N ILE A 47 -0.79 -20.26 -22.34
CA ILE A 47 -0.39 -19.50 -23.57
C ILE A 47 -1.41 -18.71 -24.45
N ASP A 48 -1.05 -17.42 -24.63
CA ASP A 48 -1.18 -16.40 -25.71
C ASP A 48 -2.35 -16.35 -26.72
N GLN A 49 -2.95 -15.14 -26.85
CA GLN A 49 -2.90 -14.21 -28.00
C GLN A 49 -4.02 -13.15 -27.86
N THR A 50 -3.71 -11.85 -27.74
CA THR A 50 -3.58 -10.82 -28.80
C THR A 50 -4.91 -10.27 -29.35
N ALA A 51 -5.09 -8.95 -29.13
CA ALA A 51 -5.84 -7.94 -29.90
C ALA A 51 -7.38 -8.03 -30.05
N GLY A 52 -8.05 -6.94 -29.65
CA GLY A 52 -9.41 -6.58 -30.03
C GLY A 52 -9.78 -5.20 -29.50
N SER A 53 -9.93 -4.25 -30.42
CA SER A 53 -10.13 -2.80 -30.21
C SER A 53 -11.60 -2.42 -29.91
N GLN A 54 -11.79 -1.11 -29.71
CA GLN A 54 -13.05 -0.32 -29.74
C GLN A 54 -13.85 -0.29 -28.43
N ASP A 55 -14.59 0.75 -28.09
CA ASP A 55 -14.59 2.21 -28.30
C ASP A 55 -15.69 2.70 -27.33
N ASP A 56 -15.54 3.91 -26.83
CA ASP A 56 -16.63 4.83 -26.46
C ASP A 56 -17.46 4.66 -25.16
N CYS A 57 -17.91 5.84 -24.71
CA CYS A 57 -18.93 6.18 -23.72
C CYS A 57 -18.55 6.11 -22.24
N GLY A 58 -18.27 7.31 -21.70
CA GLY A 58 -18.09 7.55 -20.29
C GLY A 58 -19.36 7.61 -19.47
N VAL A 59 -19.15 7.74 -18.17
CA VAL A 59 -20.03 8.39 -17.21
C VAL A 59 -19.12 8.87 -16.09
N SER A 60 -19.04 10.19 -15.94
CA SER A 60 -18.62 10.84 -14.71
C SER A 60 -19.60 10.41 -13.63
N ASP A 61 -19.12 9.88 -12.50
CA ASP A 61 -19.51 10.40 -11.18
C ASP A 61 -18.91 9.59 -10.03
N LEU A 62 -18.39 10.35 -9.06
CA LEU A 62 -18.26 10.02 -7.64
C LEU A 62 -17.53 8.71 -7.30
N GLU A 63 -16.26 8.80 -6.87
CA GLU A 63 -15.78 8.12 -5.65
C GLU A 63 -14.30 8.38 -5.33
N THR A 64 -14.06 8.97 -4.15
CA THR A 64 -12.96 8.64 -3.24
C THR A 64 -11.51 8.71 -3.78
N GLY A 65 -10.91 9.91 -3.75
CA GLY A 65 -9.49 10.11 -3.35
C GLY A 65 -8.37 9.41 -4.14
N LEU A 66 -8.66 8.76 -5.27
CA LEU A 66 -7.66 8.14 -6.11
C LEU A 66 -7.04 9.20 -7.01
N THR A 67 -5.83 9.64 -6.68
CA THR A 67 -5.00 10.41 -7.61
C THR A 67 -4.96 9.66 -8.95
N PRO A 68 -5.31 10.29 -10.09
CA PRO A 68 -5.35 9.63 -11.39
C PRO A 68 -3.92 9.24 -11.80
N ARG A 69 -3.51 8.03 -11.42
CA ARG A 69 -2.17 7.50 -11.64
C ARG A 69 -2.19 6.57 -12.85
N SER A 70 -1.23 6.73 -13.75
CA SER A 70 -1.06 5.84 -14.90
C SER A 70 -0.79 4.40 -14.45
N ARG A 71 -1.15 3.41 -15.27
CA ARG A 71 -0.81 2.01 -15.00
C ARG A 71 0.72 1.86 -14.91
N MET A 72 1.22 1.36 -13.78
CA MET A 72 2.67 1.21 -13.54
C MET A 72 3.16 -0.20 -13.81
N SER A 73 4.33 -0.29 -14.44
CA SER A 73 5.08 -1.54 -14.64
C SER A 73 6.34 -1.53 -13.78
N TYR A 74 6.70 -2.69 -13.23
CA TYR A 74 7.89 -2.84 -12.40
C TYR A 74 9.07 -3.32 -13.23
N VAL A 75 10.21 -2.63 -13.11
CA VAL A 75 11.47 -3.00 -13.74
C VAL A 75 12.45 -3.47 -12.65
N LYS A 76 13.07 -4.64 -12.87
CA LYS A 76 14.16 -5.12 -12.01
C LYS A 76 15.48 -4.55 -12.52
N ALA A 77 16.17 -3.75 -11.72
CA ALA A 77 17.47 -3.18 -12.05
C ALA A 77 18.56 -3.79 -11.15
N CYS A 78 19.74 -4.06 -11.73
CA CYS A 78 20.94 -4.42 -10.97
C CYS A 78 21.73 -3.14 -10.71
N LEU A 79 21.99 -2.84 -9.43
CA LEU A 79 22.76 -1.68 -8.99
C LEU A 79 23.87 -2.15 -8.05
N PRO A 80 25.06 -1.54 -8.11
CA PRO A 80 26.09 -1.77 -7.10
C PRO A 80 25.60 -1.39 -5.70
N ASP A 81 26.08 -2.10 -4.68
CA ASP A 81 25.63 -1.91 -3.29
C ASP A 81 25.86 -0.50 -2.77
N TYR A 82 27.01 0.11 -3.12
CA TYR A 82 27.34 1.48 -2.74
C TYR A 82 26.32 2.49 -3.31
N ALA A 83 25.87 2.28 -4.55
CA ALA A 83 24.90 3.15 -5.20
C ALA A 83 23.52 3.00 -4.56
N LEU A 84 23.12 1.77 -4.23
CA LEU A 84 21.86 1.48 -3.55
C LEU A 84 21.81 2.09 -2.15
N LEU A 85 22.93 2.07 -1.41
CA LEU A 85 23.05 2.69 -0.09
C LEU A 85 22.87 4.21 -0.17
N GLU A 86 23.56 4.87 -1.09
CA GLU A 86 23.43 6.31 -1.31
C GLU A 86 22.00 6.69 -1.71
N LEU A 87 21.38 5.91 -2.59
CA LEU A 87 20.03 6.18 -3.08
C LEU A 87 18.98 6.07 -1.95
N LYS A 88 19.10 5.04 -1.10
CA LYS A 88 18.25 4.90 0.11
C LYS A 88 18.50 6.02 1.12
N THR A 89 19.76 6.40 1.33
CA THR A 89 20.15 7.49 2.23
C THR A 89 19.55 8.81 1.77
N ARG A 90 19.61 9.10 0.47
CA ARG A 90 19.00 10.28 -0.14
C ARG A 90 17.48 10.28 0.00
N ALA A 91 16.83 9.14 -0.27
CA ALA A 91 15.38 8.97 -0.09
C ALA A 91 14.94 9.23 1.37
N ALA A 92 15.74 8.80 2.34
CA ALA A 92 15.48 9.07 3.74
C ALA A 92 15.61 10.56 4.10
N ARG A 93 16.66 11.24 3.61
CA ARG A 93 16.89 12.68 3.84
C ARG A 93 15.78 13.55 3.25
N GLU A 94 15.40 13.27 2.01
CA GLU A 94 14.35 14.01 1.29
C GLU A 94 12.93 13.59 1.71
N ARG A 95 12.79 12.53 2.53
CA ARG A 95 11.50 11.94 2.96
C ARG A 95 10.61 11.44 1.81
N VAL A 96 11.24 11.05 0.70
CA VAL A 96 10.55 10.53 -0.50
C VAL A 96 10.82 9.04 -0.68
N SER A 97 10.14 8.43 -1.64
CA SER A 97 10.43 7.05 -2.04
C SER A 97 11.64 6.97 -2.97
N VAL A 98 12.29 5.82 -2.99
CA VAL A 98 13.34 5.48 -3.97
C VAL A 98 12.82 5.64 -5.39
N ASN A 99 11.58 5.20 -5.65
CA ASN A 99 10.94 5.34 -6.96
C ASN A 99 10.82 6.80 -7.41
N HIS A 100 10.50 7.73 -6.50
CA HIS A 100 10.43 9.16 -6.81
C HIS A 100 11.78 9.72 -7.28
N ILE A 101 12.87 9.32 -6.62
CA ILE A 101 14.22 9.71 -7.01
C ILE A 101 14.56 9.13 -8.39
N LEU A 102 14.19 7.88 -8.66
CA LEU A 102 14.37 7.30 -10.00
C LEU A 102 13.58 8.08 -11.06
N MET A 103 12.30 8.39 -10.82
CA MET A 103 11.49 9.17 -11.76
C MET A 103 12.13 10.54 -12.03
N LYS A 104 12.61 11.25 -11.01
CA LYS A 104 13.37 12.51 -11.19
C LYS A 104 14.61 12.31 -12.06
N ALA A 105 15.37 11.23 -11.84
CA ALA A 105 16.57 10.93 -12.63
C ALA A 105 16.23 10.62 -14.10
N LEU A 106 15.11 9.94 -14.35
CA LEU A 106 14.63 9.67 -15.72
C LEU A 106 14.23 10.96 -16.44
N THR A 107 13.60 11.91 -15.75
CA THR A 107 13.32 13.25 -16.30
C THR A 107 14.61 13.97 -16.68
N LEU A 108 15.65 13.90 -15.84
CA LEU A 108 16.96 14.47 -16.14
C LEU A 108 17.66 13.78 -17.31
N ALA A 109 17.40 12.49 -17.52
CA ALA A 109 17.87 11.75 -18.69
C ALA A 109 17.07 12.06 -19.98
N GLY A 110 16.05 12.93 -19.91
CA GLY A 110 15.25 13.36 -21.06
C GLY A 110 13.99 12.53 -21.31
N ILE A 111 13.59 11.64 -20.39
CA ILE A 111 12.34 10.89 -20.52
C ILE A 111 11.20 11.74 -19.95
N PRO A 112 10.19 12.14 -20.76
CA PRO A 112 9.10 12.97 -20.28
C PRO A 112 8.18 12.15 -19.37
N ILE A 113 8.24 12.41 -18.06
CA ILE A 113 7.33 11.84 -17.08
C ILE A 113 6.26 12.86 -16.73
N ARG A 114 5.02 12.39 -16.70
CA ARG A 114 3.85 13.17 -16.31
C ARG A 114 3.94 13.60 -14.85
N PRO A 115 3.67 14.87 -14.50
CA PRO A 115 3.75 15.33 -13.12
C PRO A 115 2.75 14.62 -12.20
N GLU A 116 1.63 14.12 -12.76
CA GLU A 116 0.62 13.34 -12.03
C GLU A 116 1.19 12.02 -11.49
N ASP A 117 2.20 11.45 -12.16
CA ASP A 117 2.87 10.21 -11.73
C ASP A 117 4.04 10.49 -10.76
N MET A 118 4.42 11.76 -10.57
CA MET A 118 5.50 12.21 -9.69
C MET A 118 5.02 12.48 -8.26
N ILE A 119 4.24 11.56 -7.70
CA ILE A 119 3.67 11.67 -6.36
C ILE A 119 4.67 11.20 -5.31
N GLU A 120 4.91 12.07 -4.34
CA GLU A 120 5.71 11.75 -3.15
C GLU A 120 4.93 10.78 -2.25
N ASP A 121 5.60 9.73 -1.79
CA ASP A 121 4.97 8.72 -0.94
C ASP A 121 4.64 9.30 0.45
N GLY A 122 3.41 9.80 0.60
CA GLY A 122 2.88 10.44 1.81
C GLY A 122 2.89 9.54 3.06
N ARG A 123 3.21 8.25 2.94
CA ARG A 123 3.45 7.36 4.08
C ARG A 123 4.56 7.88 5.00
N ARG A 124 5.56 8.60 4.45
CA ARG A 124 6.68 9.18 5.21
C ARG A 124 6.36 10.51 5.87
N LEU A 125 5.21 11.12 5.58
CA LEU A 125 4.78 12.41 6.13
C LEU A 125 3.86 12.28 7.35
N ARG A 126 3.38 11.06 7.69
CA ARG A 126 2.37 10.79 8.73
C ARG A 126 2.78 11.07 10.19
N GLY A 127 3.94 11.69 10.44
CA GLY A 127 4.43 11.98 11.79
C GLY A 127 4.48 13.45 12.20
N LYS A 128 4.09 14.41 11.34
CA LYS A 128 4.34 15.85 11.59
C LYS A 128 3.09 16.74 11.71
N SER A 129 1.89 16.18 11.81
CA SER A 129 0.65 16.96 11.85
C SER A 129 -0.29 16.59 13.01
N ILE A 130 0.20 16.46 14.25
CA ILE A 130 -0.65 16.49 15.46
C ILE A 130 0.15 17.12 16.61
N SER A 131 0.47 18.41 16.52
CA SER A 131 0.94 19.20 17.67
C SER A 131 0.77 20.70 17.42
N HIS A 132 -0.45 21.12 17.07
CA HIS A 132 -0.79 22.55 17.07
C HIS A 132 -2.27 22.79 17.34
N LEU A 133 -2.82 22.16 18.38
CA LEU A 133 -4.08 22.58 18.99
C LEU A 133 -3.93 22.38 20.50
N HIS A 134 -4.25 23.44 21.25
CA HIS A 134 -4.10 23.64 22.71
C HIS A 134 -2.76 24.22 23.19
N SER A 135 -2.69 25.56 23.18
CA SER A 135 -2.53 26.28 24.44
C SER A 135 -3.28 27.60 24.34
N THR A 136 -4.05 27.85 25.39
CA THR A 136 -4.94 28.97 25.72
C THR A 136 -4.34 30.35 25.55
#